data_AF-A0A7X8NN83-F1
#
_entry.id   AF-A0A7X8NN83-F1
#
_cell.length_a   1.000
_cell.length_b   1.000
_cell.length_c   1.000
_cell.angle_alpha   90.00
_cell.angle_beta   90.00
_cell.angle_gamma   90.00
#
_symmetry.space_group_name_H-M   'P 1'
#
loop_
_entity.id
_entity.type
_entity.pdbx_description
1 polymer ?
#
loop_
_entity_poly.entity_id
_entity_poly.type
_entity_poly.pdbx_seq_one_letter_code
_entity_poly.pdbx_strand_id
1 'polypeptide(L)'
;MQRNKRANREKAETLTMSLADTARSMGKAFRTFGVAAALTFGTQAMAAAPAAPVAAEAAAPVAAAPAAAASDSAAPAVAAEAAPVDKGYYTPMKPTAGKGQPVDKGWTFQDQYSPIGEEGLWMHDVILMPIIVAISILVLVLLLVVMAKFNKRANPVASKTSHNTLIEVIWTLVPVLILVVIAVPSIRLLAHQYDPAPKGALTVKVTGYQWYWGYTYPDNGGFEVISNMLSEEDALKAGEPGHLAVDNRMVVPAGEPIRIQTIGSDVIHAFAVPSLWFKLDAVPGRINEKVLFIKEPGVYYGQCSELCGARHGYMPIAVEALPRDKFEAWVKTQPGGTVGAAPAAPAA
;
A
#
# COMPACT_ATOMS: atom_id res chain seq x y z
N MET A 1 22.84 38.27 -5.69
CA MET A 1 23.75 37.09 -5.69
C MET A 1 24.19 36.65 -4.27
N GLN A 2 24.30 37.52 -3.27
CA GLN A 2 24.68 37.12 -1.89
C GLN A 2 23.52 36.59 -1.02
N ARG A 3 22.25 36.96 -1.28
CA ARG A 3 21.09 36.42 -0.54
C ARG A 3 20.87 34.92 -0.77
N ASN A 4 21.05 34.42 -1.99
CA ASN A 4 20.91 32.98 -2.30
C ASN A 4 22.02 32.12 -1.69
N LYS A 5 23.21 32.68 -1.42
CA LYS A 5 24.29 31.95 -0.75
C LYS A 5 24.05 31.77 0.75
N ARG A 6 23.27 32.66 1.40
CA ARG A 6 22.86 32.50 2.81
C ARG A 6 21.73 31.48 2.96
N ALA A 7 20.70 31.57 2.12
CA ALA A 7 19.58 30.62 2.15
C ALA A 7 20.01 29.16 1.85
N ASN A 8 20.98 28.97 0.95
CA ASN A 8 21.54 27.64 0.68
C ASN A 8 22.49 27.13 1.78
N ARG A 9 23.03 28.02 2.62
CA ARG A 9 23.85 27.65 3.79
C ARG A 9 22.97 27.22 4.96
N GLU A 10 21.85 27.93 5.17
CA GLU A 10 20.85 27.58 6.20
C GLU A 10 20.11 26.27 5.88
N LYS A 11 19.83 25.99 4.59
CA LYS A 11 19.28 24.69 4.15
C LYS A 11 20.29 23.53 4.25
N ALA A 12 21.58 23.79 4.14
CA ALA A 12 22.62 22.77 4.31
C ALA A 12 22.87 22.45 5.80
N GLU A 13 22.69 23.42 6.70
CA GLU A 13 22.83 23.22 8.16
C GLU A 13 21.61 22.53 8.81
N THR A 14 20.43 22.54 8.16
CA THR A 14 19.22 21.85 8.66
C THR A 14 19.12 20.37 8.25
N LEU A 15 19.98 19.89 7.36
CA LEU A 15 19.93 18.52 6.81
C LEU A 15 20.97 17.55 7.41
N THR A 16 21.79 17.99 8.35
CA THR A 16 22.74 17.13 9.06
C THR A 16 22.36 16.97 10.52
N MET A 17 21.26 16.27 10.79
CA MET A 17 21.10 15.64 12.10
C MET A 17 22.08 14.46 12.17
N SER A 18 23.16 14.64 12.93
CA SER A 18 24.10 13.56 13.22
C SER A 18 23.39 12.50 14.07
N LEU A 19 23.74 11.22 13.85
CA LEU A 19 23.33 10.07 14.68
C LEU A 19 23.48 10.33 16.19
N ALA A 20 24.41 11.21 16.59
CA ALA A 20 24.62 11.65 17.97
C ALA A 20 23.47 12.49 18.55
N ASP A 21 22.72 13.22 17.74
CA ASP A 21 21.62 14.09 18.19
C ASP A 21 20.31 13.30 18.33
N THR A 22 20.10 12.30 17.48
CA THR A 22 19.03 11.30 17.63
C THR A 22 19.22 10.48 18.92
N ALA A 23 20.46 10.06 19.21
CA ALA A 23 20.79 9.34 20.45
C ALA A 23 20.58 10.19 21.73
N ARG A 24 20.91 11.49 21.67
CA ARG A 24 20.70 12.42 22.81
C ARG A 24 19.22 12.76 23.04
N SER A 25 18.42 12.80 21.98
CA SER A 25 16.95 12.97 22.08
C SER A 25 16.28 11.74 22.70
N MET A 26 16.68 10.53 22.28
CA MET A 26 16.19 9.27 22.84
C MET A 26 16.56 9.10 24.33
N GLY A 27 17.74 9.54 24.74
CA GLY A 27 18.18 9.48 26.14
C GLY A 27 17.38 10.39 27.09
N LYS A 28 16.83 11.51 26.60
CA LYS A 28 15.94 12.38 27.39
C LYS A 28 14.54 11.77 27.54
N ALA A 29 14.00 11.16 26.48
CA ALA A 29 12.70 10.48 26.53
C ALA A 29 12.71 9.25 27.46
N PHE A 30 13.81 8.50 27.48
CA PHE A 30 13.97 7.33 28.38
C PHE A 30 13.97 7.70 29.87
N ARG A 31 14.46 8.91 30.21
CA ARG A 31 14.45 9.42 31.59
C ARG A 31 13.08 9.89 32.07
N THR A 32 12.14 10.19 31.16
CA THR A 32 10.81 10.69 31.54
C THR A 32 9.75 9.60 31.66
N PHE A 33 9.94 8.43 31.03
CA PHE A 33 8.97 7.32 31.06
C PHE A 33 9.31 6.17 32.03
N GLY A 34 10.50 6.20 32.65
CA GLY A 34 11.00 5.11 33.50
C GLY A 34 10.37 4.93 34.89
N VAL A 35 9.26 5.59 35.22
CA VAL A 35 8.69 5.54 36.60
C VAL A 35 7.25 5.00 36.67
N ALA A 36 6.56 4.73 35.55
CA ALA A 36 5.12 4.37 35.59
C ALA A 36 4.75 2.91 35.25
N ALA A 37 5.70 2.06 34.82
CA ALA A 37 5.36 0.71 34.29
C ALA A 37 5.69 -0.48 35.22
N ALA A 38 5.91 -0.23 36.52
CA ALA A 38 6.39 -1.25 37.46
C ALA A 38 5.35 -1.78 38.47
N LEU A 39 4.04 -1.53 38.30
CA LEU A 39 3.05 -1.80 39.37
C LEU A 39 1.80 -2.62 39.01
N THR A 40 1.76 -3.38 37.91
CA THR A 40 0.55 -4.19 37.57
C THR A 40 0.76 -5.68 37.31
N PHE A 41 1.94 -6.26 37.59
CA PHE A 41 2.12 -7.71 37.50
C PHE A 41 2.23 -8.35 38.88
N GLY A 42 1.09 -8.46 39.56
CA GLY A 42 0.89 -9.25 40.77
C GLY A 42 -0.16 -10.34 40.55
N THR A 43 0.31 -11.58 40.48
CA THR A 43 -0.41 -12.85 40.74
C THR A 43 -1.70 -13.14 39.97
N GLN A 44 -1.61 -13.95 38.92
CA GLN A 44 -2.66 -14.93 38.60
C GLN A 44 -2.02 -16.31 38.40
N ALA A 45 -2.18 -17.15 39.42
CA ALA A 45 -1.88 -18.57 39.37
C ALA A 45 -3.01 -19.29 38.60
N MET A 46 -2.62 -20.24 37.76
CA MET A 46 -3.51 -21.16 37.06
C MET A 46 -4.38 -21.96 38.04
N ALA A 47 -5.70 -21.92 37.84
CA ALA A 47 -6.61 -22.98 38.25
C ALA A 47 -7.28 -23.53 36.99
N ALA A 48 -6.89 -24.74 36.58
CA ALA A 48 -7.55 -25.47 35.52
C ALA A 48 -8.88 -26.03 36.05
N ALA A 49 -10.00 -25.55 35.52
CA ALA A 49 -11.31 -26.18 35.68
C ALA A 49 -11.57 -27.14 34.50
N PRO A 50 -12.19 -28.32 34.72
CA PRO A 50 -12.50 -29.23 33.63
C PRO A 50 -13.61 -28.65 32.75
N ALA A 51 -13.41 -28.67 31.44
CA ALA A 51 -14.42 -28.28 30.47
C ALA A 51 -15.57 -29.30 30.45
N ALA A 52 -16.80 -28.82 30.62
CA ALA A 52 -18.01 -29.60 30.36
C ALA A 52 -18.15 -29.87 28.84
N PRO A 53 -18.71 -31.03 28.42
CA PRO A 53 -18.86 -31.33 27.01
C PRO A 53 -19.94 -30.45 26.39
N VAL A 54 -19.57 -29.63 25.42
CA VAL A 54 -20.51 -28.93 24.55
C VAL A 54 -20.95 -29.94 23.49
N ALA A 55 -22.25 -30.26 23.48
CA ALA A 55 -22.84 -31.13 22.48
C ALA A 55 -22.66 -30.50 21.09
N ALA A 56 -22.15 -31.29 20.13
CA ALA A 56 -22.09 -30.91 18.73
C ALA A 56 -23.52 -30.87 18.16
N GLU A 57 -24.02 -29.68 17.90
CA GLU A 57 -25.23 -29.51 17.08
C GLU A 57 -24.81 -29.70 15.62
N ALA A 58 -25.27 -30.80 15.02
CA ALA A 58 -25.01 -31.14 13.63
C ALA A 58 -25.66 -30.09 12.71
N ALA A 59 -24.84 -29.39 11.93
CA ALA A 59 -25.32 -28.55 10.83
C ALA A 59 -26.08 -29.42 9.82
N ALA A 60 -27.34 -29.06 9.56
CA ALA A 60 -28.14 -29.67 8.50
C ALA A 60 -27.47 -29.45 7.13
N PRO A 61 -27.61 -30.40 6.18
CA PRO A 61 -27.01 -30.25 4.86
C PRO A 61 -27.67 -29.10 4.11
N VAL A 62 -26.86 -28.13 3.67
CA VAL A 62 -27.29 -27.11 2.72
C VAL A 62 -27.55 -27.82 1.39
N ALA A 63 -28.82 -27.93 1.02
CA ALA A 63 -29.22 -28.42 -0.29
C ALA A 63 -28.59 -27.54 -1.38
N ALA A 64 -28.00 -28.20 -2.39
CA ALA A 64 -27.45 -27.53 -3.56
C ALA A 64 -28.52 -26.63 -4.19
N ALA A 65 -28.22 -25.33 -4.31
CA ALA A 65 -29.03 -24.42 -5.09
C ALA A 65 -29.06 -24.92 -6.55
N PRO A 66 -30.24 -25.01 -7.19
CA PRO A 66 -30.31 -25.42 -8.58
C PRO A 66 -29.56 -24.40 -9.45
N ALA A 67 -28.82 -24.91 -10.44
CA ALA A 67 -28.19 -24.11 -11.46
C ALA A 67 -29.24 -23.17 -12.08
N ALA A 68 -29.08 -21.87 -11.85
CA ALA A 68 -29.87 -20.86 -12.53
C ALA A 68 -29.52 -20.95 -14.02
N ALA A 69 -30.50 -21.40 -14.80
CA ALA A 69 -30.47 -21.36 -16.25
C ALA A 69 -30.15 -19.93 -16.69
N ALA A 70 -29.25 -19.82 -17.67
CA ALA A 70 -28.96 -18.58 -18.36
C ALA A 70 -30.28 -17.98 -18.89
N SER A 71 -30.73 -16.87 -18.31
CA SER A 71 -31.73 -16.02 -18.93
C SER A 71 -30.99 -15.02 -19.81
N ASP A 72 -31.08 -15.24 -21.11
CA ASP A 72 -30.88 -14.20 -22.13
C ASP A 72 -31.85 -13.05 -21.85
N SER A 73 -31.41 -12.08 -21.05
CA SER A 73 -31.99 -10.74 -21.05
C SER A 73 -30.84 -9.77 -21.33
N ALA A 74 -30.59 -9.57 -22.62
CA ALA A 74 -29.84 -8.43 -23.11
C ALA A 74 -30.55 -7.16 -22.62
N ALA A 75 -30.07 -6.59 -21.51
CA ALA A 75 -30.33 -5.20 -21.19
C ALA A 75 -29.71 -4.37 -22.32
N PRO A 76 -30.46 -3.43 -22.94
CA PRO A 76 -29.92 -2.65 -24.03
C PRO A 76 -28.75 -1.84 -23.49
N ALA A 77 -27.55 -2.17 -23.95
CA ALA A 77 -26.38 -1.31 -23.83
C ALA A 77 -26.77 0.02 -24.48
N VAL A 78 -26.99 1.05 -23.67
CA VAL A 78 -27.10 2.41 -24.17
C VAL A 78 -25.67 2.77 -24.59
N ALA A 79 -25.35 2.45 -25.84
CA ALA A 79 -24.20 2.99 -26.52
C ALA A 79 -24.44 4.50 -26.63
N ALA A 80 -23.95 5.25 -25.66
CA ALA A 80 -23.75 6.67 -25.83
C ALA A 80 -22.67 6.82 -26.91
N GLU A 81 -23.12 6.99 -28.14
CA GLU A 81 -22.26 7.38 -29.25
C GLU A 81 -21.65 8.73 -28.88
N ALA A 82 -20.40 8.70 -28.41
CA ALA A 82 -19.64 9.89 -28.12
C ALA A 82 -19.49 10.68 -29.43
N ALA A 83 -20.09 11.87 -29.47
CA ALA A 83 -19.85 12.84 -30.53
C ALA A 83 -18.32 13.00 -30.72
N PRO A 84 -17.82 13.13 -31.96
CA PRO A 84 -16.39 13.21 -32.21
C PRO A 84 -15.84 14.51 -31.62
N VAL A 85 -15.29 14.43 -30.42
CA VAL A 85 -14.50 15.52 -29.83
C VAL A 85 -13.21 15.59 -30.63
N ASP A 86 -12.92 16.78 -31.14
CA ASP A 86 -11.74 17.08 -31.93
C ASP A 86 -10.46 16.53 -31.24
N LYS A 87 -9.72 15.68 -31.94
CA LYS A 87 -8.64 14.80 -31.41
C LYS A 87 -7.36 15.55 -30.98
N GLY A 88 -7.44 16.87 -30.76
CA GLY A 88 -6.29 17.74 -30.50
C GLY A 88 -5.95 18.02 -29.04
N TYR A 89 -6.79 17.64 -28.07
CA TYR A 89 -6.64 18.13 -26.68
C TYR A 89 -5.93 17.17 -25.72
N TYR A 90 -5.93 15.87 -26.01
CA TYR A 90 -5.33 14.87 -25.15
C TYR A 90 -4.66 13.76 -25.98
N THR A 91 -3.43 13.42 -25.61
CA THR A 91 -2.72 12.25 -26.13
C THR A 91 -2.23 11.47 -24.92
N PRO A 92 -2.59 10.19 -24.77
CA PRO A 92 -2.12 9.36 -23.67
C PRO A 92 -0.59 9.39 -23.57
N MET A 93 -0.09 9.58 -22.36
CA MET A 93 1.33 9.58 -22.07
C MET A 93 1.93 8.21 -22.37
N LYS A 94 3.06 8.18 -23.08
CA LYS A 94 3.80 6.93 -23.25
C LYS A 94 4.44 6.52 -21.91
N PRO A 95 4.33 5.25 -21.50
CA PRO A 95 5.01 4.77 -20.29
C PRO A 95 6.52 4.97 -20.39
N THR A 96 7.15 5.28 -19.26
CA THR A 96 8.61 5.35 -19.17
C THR A 96 9.14 4.03 -18.67
N ALA A 97 10.07 3.41 -19.40
CA ALA A 97 10.62 2.11 -19.03
C ALA A 97 11.21 2.13 -17.60
N GLY A 98 10.76 1.19 -16.77
CA GLY A 98 11.21 1.04 -15.37
C GLY A 98 10.54 1.98 -14.36
N LYS A 99 9.75 2.96 -14.81
CA LYS A 99 8.98 3.83 -13.94
C LYS A 99 7.57 3.27 -13.75
N GLY A 100 7.16 3.12 -12.50
CA GLY A 100 5.79 2.70 -12.19
C GLY A 100 5.43 1.28 -12.65
N GLN A 101 6.42 0.45 -12.98
CA GLN A 101 6.22 -0.91 -13.48
C GLN A 101 7.32 -1.84 -12.97
N PRO A 102 7.09 -3.16 -12.90
CA PRO A 102 8.15 -4.11 -12.57
C PRO A 102 9.27 -4.10 -13.62
N VAL A 103 10.48 -4.42 -13.18
CA VAL A 103 11.65 -4.60 -14.03
C VAL A 103 12.07 -6.07 -13.97
N ASP A 104 12.47 -6.64 -15.11
CA ASP A 104 12.94 -8.02 -15.17
C ASP A 104 14.08 -8.24 -14.16
N LYS A 105 13.98 -9.32 -13.38
CA LYS A 105 14.91 -9.68 -12.29
C LYS A 105 15.02 -8.62 -11.18
N GLY A 106 14.05 -7.71 -11.07
CA GLY A 106 13.89 -6.87 -9.89
C GLY A 106 13.72 -7.73 -8.63
N TRP A 107 14.51 -7.46 -7.60
CA TRP A 107 14.52 -8.22 -6.34
C TRP A 107 14.07 -7.40 -5.13
N THR A 108 13.82 -6.10 -5.33
CA THR A 108 13.32 -5.17 -4.32
C THR A 108 12.05 -4.47 -4.83
N PHE A 109 11.51 -3.53 -4.05
CA PHE A 109 10.36 -2.72 -4.43
C PHE A 109 10.61 -1.93 -5.73
N GLN A 110 9.52 -1.57 -6.41
CA GLN A 110 9.57 -0.52 -7.43
C GLN A 110 9.96 0.80 -6.77
N ASP A 111 10.58 1.70 -7.55
CA ASP A 111 10.81 3.08 -7.11
C ASP A 111 9.51 3.74 -6.65
N GLN A 112 9.62 4.59 -5.63
CA GLN A 112 8.47 5.17 -4.94
C GLN A 112 8.19 6.62 -5.37
N TYR A 113 7.01 6.83 -5.94
CA TYR A 113 6.59 8.10 -6.53
C TYR A 113 5.51 8.82 -5.70
N SER A 114 5.31 8.41 -4.46
CA SER A 114 4.50 9.11 -3.45
C SER A 114 5.33 9.38 -2.17
N PRO A 115 5.03 10.45 -1.40
CA PRO A 115 5.72 10.72 -0.13
C PRO A 115 5.55 9.57 0.88
N ILE A 116 4.33 9.00 0.94
CA ILE A 116 4.02 7.83 1.76
C ILE A 116 4.85 6.61 1.34
N GLY A 117 5.07 6.43 0.04
CA GLY A 117 5.90 5.35 -0.47
C GLY A 117 7.37 5.50 -0.12
N GLU A 118 7.92 6.71 -0.17
CA GLU A 118 9.29 6.97 0.29
C GLU A 118 9.45 6.69 1.78
N GLU A 119 8.50 7.13 2.61
CA GLU A 119 8.53 6.86 4.06
C GLU A 119 8.37 5.34 4.34
N GLY A 120 7.48 4.67 3.61
CA GLY A 120 7.26 3.23 3.70
C GLY A 120 8.48 2.40 3.30
N LEU A 121 9.10 2.74 2.17
CA LEU A 121 10.31 2.08 1.70
C LEU A 121 11.49 2.34 2.65
N TRP A 122 11.63 3.56 3.18
CA TRP A 122 12.64 3.86 4.19
C TRP A 122 12.43 3.01 5.45
N MET A 123 11.19 2.89 5.95
CA MET A 123 10.89 2.04 7.10
C MET A 123 11.25 0.57 6.83
N HIS A 124 10.94 0.08 5.63
CA HIS A 124 11.28 -1.28 5.20
C HIS A 124 12.81 -1.48 5.15
N ASP A 125 13.52 -0.68 4.37
CA ASP A 125 14.94 -0.89 4.05
C ASP A 125 15.89 -0.51 5.18
N VAL A 126 15.57 0.55 5.94
CA VAL A 126 16.49 1.12 6.94
C VAL A 126 16.22 0.59 8.34
N ILE A 127 14.98 0.25 8.66
CA ILE A 127 14.61 -0.24 10.00
C ILE A 127 14.34 -1.73 9.99
N LEU A 128 13.34 -2.17 9.22
CA LEU A 128 12.83 -3.54 9.31
C LEU A 128 13.86 -4.56 8.82
N MET A 129 14.39 -4.37 7.60
CA MET A 129 15.30 -5.32 6.96
C MET A 129 16.58 -5.58 7.77
N PRO A 130 17.33 -4.56 8.25
CA PRO A 130 18.53 -4.79 9.04
C PRO A 130 18.25 -5.55 10.34
N ILE A 131 17.14 -5.23 11.02
CA ILE A 131 16.76 -5.89 12.28
C ILE A 131 16.46 -7.38 12.04
N ILE A 132 15.58 -7.71 11.08
CA ILE A 132 15.19 -9.11 10.86
C ILE A 132 16.34 -9.94 10.29
N VAL A 133 17.21 -9.34 9.46
CA VAL A 133 18.41 -10.01 8.94
C VAL A 133 19.41 -10.28 10.07
N ALA A 134 19.66 -9.30 10.96
CA ALA A 134 20.55 -9.49 12.10
C ALA A 134 20.04 -10.59 13.05
N ILE A 135 18.74 -10.62 13.34
CA ILE A 135 18.12 -11.68 14.15
C ILE A 135 18.23 -13.03 13.46
N SER A 136 17.92 -13.09 12.16
CA SER A 136 18.03 -14.33 11.37
C SER A 136 19.46 -14.89 11.37
N ILE A 137 20.46 -14.03 11.18
CA ILE A 137 21.88 -14.42 11.24
C ILE A 137 22.26 -14.88 12.65
N LEU A 138 21.83 -14.18 13.70
CA LEU A 138 22.08 -14.60 15.08
C LEU A 138 21.54 -16.01 15.34
N VAL A 139 20.28 -16.26 14.98
CA VAL A 139 19.64 -17.58 15.14
C VAL A 139 20.37 -18.64 14.33
N LEU A 140 20.71 -18.34 13.07
CA LEU A 140 21.46 -19.25 12.21
C LEU A 140 22.82 -19.62 12.81
N VAL A 141 23.58 -18.63 13.29
CA VAL A 141 24.88 -18.86 13.93
C VAL A 141 24.73 -19.71 15.19
N LEU A 142 23.74 -19.42 16.04
CA LEU A 142 23.48 -20.24 17.24
C LEU A 142 23.14 -21.69 16.87
N LEU A 143 22.31 -21.90 15.83
CA LEU A 143 22.00 -23.24 15.34
C LEU A 143 23.24 -23.96 14.82
N LEU A 144 24.08 -23.28 14.03
CA LEU A 144 25.35 -23.86 13.53
C LEU A 144 26.30 -24.21 14.67
N VAL A 145 26.40 -23.35 15.70
CA VAL A 145 27.16 -23.63 16.92
C VAL A 145 26.61 -24.86 17.63
N VAL A 146 25.28 -24.97 17.76
CA VAL A 146 24.64 -26.14 18.38
C VAL A 146 24.95 -27.42 17.60
N MET A 147 24.80 -27.39 16.29
CA MET A 147 25.10 -28.53 15.42
C MET A 147 26.57 -28.95 15.48
N ALA A 148 27.50 -28.00 15.50
CA ALA A 148 28.93 -28.28 15.49
C ALA A 148 29.45 -28.72 16.87
N LYS A 149 29.03 -28.05 17.94
CA LYS A 149 29.58 -28.22 19.29
C LYS A 149 28.81 -29.23 20.13
N PHE A 150 27.48 -29.30 20.00
CA PHE A 150 26.62 -30.09 20.87
C PHE A 150 26.05 -31.35 20.20
N ASN A 151 26.60 -31.79 19.05
CA ASN A 151 26.27 -33.10 18.48
C ASN A 151 26.81 -34.25 19.34
N LYS A 152 26.27 -35.46 19.14
CA LYS A 152 26.60 -36.68 19.90
C LYS A 152 28.10 -37.03 19.92
N ARG A 153 28.84 -36.69 18.85
CA ARG A 153 30.28 -36.97 18.76
C ARG A 153 31.11 -35.95 19.56
N ALA A 154 30.79 -34.67 19.43
CA ALA A 154 31.54 -33.58 20.06
C ALA A 154 31.15 -33.34 21.54
N ASN A 155 29.91 -33.69 21.92
CA ASN A 155 29.40 -33.57 23.28
C ASN A 155 28.67 -34.85 23.73
N PRO A 156 29.39 -35.95 24.05
CA PRO A 156 28.78 -37.24 24.40
C PRO A 156 27.97 -37.23 25.70
N VAL A 157 28.30 -36.33 26.65
CA VAL A 157 27.58 -36.17 27.92
C VAL A 157 26.85 -34.83 27.90
N ALA A 158 25.52 -34.87 27.85
CA ALA A 158 24.70 -33.66 27.83
C ALA A 158 24.67 -32.96 29.20
N SER A 159 24.56 -31.63 29.19
CA SER A 159 24.26 -30.85 30.40
C SER A 159 22.87 -31.19 30.93
N LYS A 160 22.68 -31.06 32.25
CA LYS A 160 21.40 -31.24 32.94
C LYS A 160 20.74 -29.91 33.34
N THR A 161 21.35 -28.77 32.98
CA THR A 161 20.78 -27.44 33.25
C THR A 161 19.45 -27.29 32.53
N SER A 162 18.40 -26.91 33.26
CA SER A 162 17.04 -26.80 32.72
C SER A 162 16.55 -25.36 32.56
N HIS A 163 17.10 -24.39 33.31
CA HIS A 163 16.68 -23.00 33.28
C HIS A 163 17.80 -22.05 33.69
N ASN A 164 17.68 -20.79 33.30
CA ASN A 164 18.53 -19.69 33.76
C ASN A 164 17.75 -18.39 33.69
N THR A 165 17.25 -17.94 34.83
CA THR A 165 16.38 -16.77 34.95
C THR A 165 17.01 -15.50 34.38
N LEU A 166 18.33 -15.33 34.48
CA LEU A 166 18.98 -14.13 33.93
C LEU A 166 18.91 -14.11 32.40
N ILE A 167 19.19 -15.24 31.74
CA ILE A 167 19.11 -15.31 30.27
C ILE A 167 17.66 -15.23 29.81
N GLU A 168 16.74 -15.84 30.56
CA GLU A 168 15.29 -15.72 30.34
C GLU A 168 14.84 -14.26 30.30
N VAL A 169 15.22 -13.47 31.31
CA VAL A 169 14.91 -12.04 31.36
C VAL A 169 15.52 -11.30 30.16
N ILE A 170 16.76 -11.61 29.77
CA ILE A 170 17.43 -10.96 28.63
C ILE A 170 16.68 -11.25 27.32
N TRP A 171 16.39 -12.51 26.99
CA TRP A 171 15.72 -12.84 25.74
C TRP A 171 14.24 -12.45 25.72
N THR A 172 13.65 -12.11 26.87
CA THR A 172 12.29 -11.55 26.91
C THR A 172 12.33 -10.03 26.73
N LEU A 173 13.21 -9.32 27.45
CA LEU A 173 13.27 -7.86 27.39
C LEU A 173 13.87 -7.34 26.08
N VAL A 174 14.89 -8.01 25.52
CA VAL A 174 15.53 -7.56 24.27
C VAL A 174 14.54 -7.55 23.10
N PRO A 175 13.76 -8.61 22.81
CA PRO A 175 12.72 -8.57 21.78
C PRO A 175 11.65 -7.50 22.04
N VAL A 176 11.23 -7.30 23.30
CA VAL A 176 10.28 -6.23 23.63
C VAL A 176 10.83 -4.86 23.23
N LEU A 177 12.09 -4.57 23.56
CA LEU A 177 12.74 -3.32 23.16
C LEU A 177 12.87 -3.18 21.64
N ILE A 178 13.22 -4.26 20.93
CA ILE A 178 13.28 -4.27 19.47
C ILE A 178 11.91 -3.94 18.87
N LEU A 179 10.84 -4.54 19.38
CA LEU A 179 9.48 -4.26 18.91
C LEU A 179 9.07 -2.80 19.16
N VAL A 180 9.45 -2.20 20.29
CA VAL A 180 9.22 -0.77 20.55
C VAL A 180 9.94 0.11 19.52
N VAL A 181 11.18 -0.21 19.17
CA VAL A 181 11.95 0.53 18.14
C VAL A 181 11.28 0.46 16.77
N ILE A 182 10.71 -0.69 16.39
CA ILE A 182 9.96 -0.85 15.13
C ILE A 182 8.60 -0.12 15.20
N ALA A 183 7.90 -0.22 16.33
CA ALA A 183 6.53 0.25 16.47
C ALA A 183 6.39 1.78 16.35
N VAL A 184 7.34 2.55 16.91
CA VAL A 184 7.25 4.03 16.90
C VAL A 184 7.19 4.63 15.48
N PRO A 185 8.15 4.36 14.58
CA PRO A 185 8.07 4.84 13.20
C PRO A 185 6.92 4.19 12.43
N SER A 186 6.58 2.92 12.71
CA SER A 186 5.43 2.24 12.09
C SER A 186 4.11 2.93 12.35
N ILE A 187 3.86 3.35 13.60
CA ILE A 187 2.61 4.01 13.98
C ILE A 187 2.53 5.41 13.36
N ARG A 188 3.66 6.12 13.23
CA ARG A 188 3.71 7.43 12.54
C ARG A 188 3.37 7.30 11.06
N LEU A 189 4.02 6.36 10.36
CA LEU A 189 3.72 6.07 8.96
C LEU A 189 2.25 5.66 8.79
N LEU A 190 1.72 4.83 9.69
CA LEU A 190 0.30 4.44 9.67
C LEU A 190 -0.62 5.66 9.82
N ALA A 191 -0.30 6.57 10.73
CA ALA A 191 -1.07 7.80 10.91
C ALA A 191 -1.08 8.64 9.62
N HIS A 192 0.09 8.89 9.02
CA HIS A 192 0.20 9.64 7.76
C HIS A 192 -0.57 8.98 6.61
N GLN A 193 -0.59 7.65 6.55
CA GLN A 193 -1.33 6.91 5.52
C GLN A 193 -2.85 7.10 5.60
N TYR A 194 -3.39 7.38 6.79
CA TYR A 194 -4.82 7.54 7.01
C TYR A 194 -5.21 8.98 7.34
N ASP A 195 -4.31 9.94 7.09
CA ASP A 195 -4.67 11.35 7.17
C ASP A 195 -5.84 11.65 6.22
N PRO A 196 -6.85 12.38 6.69
CA PRO A 196 -8.03 12.65 5.89
C PRO A 196 -7.66 13.52 4.69
N ALA A 197 -8.31 13.26 3.56
CA ALA A 197 -8.12 14.07 2.37
C ALA A 197 -8.43 15.55 2.65
N PRO A 198 -7.52 16.48 2.29
CA PRO A 198 -7.71 17.89 2.56
C PRO A 198 -8.89 18.46 1.77
N LYS A 199 -9.35 19.65 2.17
CA LYS A 199 -10.40 20.37 1.45
C LYS A 199 -9.92 20.71 0.04
N GLY A 200 -10.74 20.43 -0.97
CA GLY A 200 -10.41 20.67 -2.38
C GLY A 200 -9.53 19.59 -3.03
N ALA A 201 -9.24 18.47 -2.35
CA ALA A 201 -8.66 17.30 -2.99
C ALA A 201 -9.60 16.76 -4.08
N LEU A 202 -9.05 16.42 -5.25
CA LEU A 202 -9.80 15.78 -6.33
C LEU A 202 -10.36 14.44 -5.85
N THR A 203 -11.66 14.21 -6.04
CA THR A 203 -12.29 12.93 -5.72
C THR A 203 -12.35 12.04 -6.95
N VAL A 204 -11.83 10.81 -6.81
CA VAL A 204 -12.01 9.74 -7.79
C VAL A 204 -12.60 8.54 -7.08
N LYS A 205 -13.77 8.09 -7.54
CA LYS A 205 -14.40 6.86 -7.05
C LYS A 205 -13.98 5.71 -7.95
N VAL A 206 -13.31 4.74 -7.36
CA VAL A 206 -12.82 3.52 -7.97
C VAL A 206 -13.77 2.37 -7.63
N THR A 207 -14.47 1.85 -8.63
CA THR A 207 -15.37 0.71 -8.48
C THR A 207 -14.71 -0.55 -9.07
N GLY A 208 -14.63 -1.62 -8.28
CA GLY A 208 -14.18 -2.94 -8.74
C GLY A 208 -15.36 -3.79 -9.24
N TYR A 209 -15.24 -4.29 -10.47
CA TYR A 209 -16.20 -5.19 -11.12
C TYR A 209 -15.51 -6.51 -11.48
N GLN A 210 -16.24 -7.61 -11.61
CA GLN A 210 -15.76 -8.84 -12.23
C GLN A 210 -15.71 -8.69 -13.77
N TRP A 211 -14.56 -8.55 -14.43
CA TRP A 211 -13.18 -8.37 -13.93
C TRP A 211 -12.55 -7.18 -14.64
N TYR A 212 -12.90 -5.97 -14.20
CA TYR A 212 -12.44 -4.68 -14.73
C TYR A 212 -12.63 -3.58 -13.67
N TRP A 213 -12.15 -2.37 -13.95
CA TRP A 213 -12.29 -1.22 -13.04
C TRP A 213 -13.13 -0.10 -13.67
N GLY A 214 -13.95 0.57 -12.86
CA GLY A 214 -14.62 1.82 -13.23
C GLY A 214 -14.08 2.98 -12.41
N TYR A 215 -13.86 4.12 -13.05
CA TYR A 215 -13.36 5.34 -12.41
C TYR A 215 -14.37 6.47 -12.63
N THR A 216 -15.13 6.82 -11.59
CA THR A 216 -16.03 7.98 -11.62
C THR A 216 -15.30 9.23 -11.12
N TYR A 217 -15.54 10.37 -11.76
CA TYR A 217 -14.98 11.68 -11.39
C TYR A 217 -16.10 12.65 -10.94
N PRO A 218 -16.62 12.54 -9.69
CA PRO A 218 -17.74 13.35 -9.20
C PRO A 218 -17.51 14.86 -9.31
N ASP A 219 -16.28 15.31 -9.04
CA ASP A 219 -15.92 16.73 -9.04
C ASP A 219 -15.77 17.31 -10.46
N ASN A 220 -15.82 16.46 -11.49
CA ASN A 220 -15.57 16.82 -12.88
C ASN A 220 -16.75 16.52 -13.81
N GLY A 221 -17.99 16.56 -13.29
CA GLY A 221 -19.20 16.28 -14.07
C GLY A 221 -19.71 14.85 -13.93
N GLY A 222 -19.07 14.03 -13.09
CA GLY A 222 -19.58 12.72 -12.71
C GLY A 222 -19.52 11.65 -13.80
N PHE A 223 -18.73 11.87 -14.85
CA PHE A 223 -18.50 10.85 -15.88
C PHE A 223 -17.73 9.65 -15.30
N GLU A 224 -17.90 8.50 -15.96
CA GLU A 224 -17.23 7.25 -15.60
C GLU A 224 -16.36 6.76 -16.75
N VAL A 225 -15.16 6.29 -16.40
CA VAL A 225 -14.20 5.66 -17.31
C VAL A 225 -14.13 4.18 -16.99
N ILE A 226 -14.41 3.33 -17.97
CA ILE A 226 -14.31 1.88 -17.86
C ILE A 226 -12.94 1.42 -18.35
N SER A 227 -12.24 0.66 -17.52
CA SER A 227 -10.86 0.20 -17.74
C SER A 227 -10.79 -1.32 -17.80
N ASN A 228 -10.63 -1.84 -19.01
CA ASN A 228 -10.42 -3.27 -19.28
C ASN A 228 -8.96 -3.54 -19.60
N MET A 229 -8.52 -4.75 -19.29
CA MET A 229 -7.21 -5.24 -19.70
C MET A 229 -7.11 -5.30 -21.24
N LEU A 230 -6.01 -4.80 -21.81
CA LEU A 230 -5.71 -5.01 -23.22
C LEU A 230 -5.29 -6.45 -23.50
N SER A 231 -5.48 -6.90 -24.73
CA SER A 231 -4.79 -8.11 -25.20
C SER A 231 -3.28 -7.87 -25.15
N GLU A 232 -2.50 -8.93 -24.89
CA GLU A 232 -1.03 -8.82 -24.86
C GLU A 232 -0.49 -8.29 -26.19
N GLU A 233 -1.08 -8.69 -27.31
CA GLU A 233 -0.71 -8.21 -28.64
C GLU A 233 -0.91 -6.69 -28.79
N ASP A 234 -2.07 -6.16 -28.34
CA ASP A 234 -2.37 -4.73 -28.44
C ASP A 234 -1.53 -3.91 -27.46
N ALA A 235 -1.27 -4.43 -26.26
CA ALA A 235 -0.38 -3.83 -25.29
C ALA A 235 1.05 -3.68 -25.84
N LEU A 236 1.61 -4.75 -26.41
CA LEU A 236 2.95 -4.73 -27.01
C LEU A 236 3.03 -3.79 -28.23
N LYS A 237 1.98 -3.75 -29.07
CA LYS A 237 1.88 -2.77 -30.18
C LYS A 237 1.86 -1.33 -29.67
N ALA A 238 1.23 -1.07 -28.53
CA ALA A 238 1.20 0.24 -27.88
C ALA A 238 2.51 0.59 -27.14
N GLY A 239 3.45 -0.36 -27.03
CA GLY A 239 4.69 -0.19 -26.27
C GLY A 239 4.46 -0.23 -24.75
N GLU A 240 3.40 -0.90 -24.31
CA GLU A 240 3.02 -1.06 -22.91
C GLU A 240 3.31 -2.48 -22.39
N PRO A 241 3.38 -2.70 -21.06
CA PRO A 241 3.57 -4.03 -20.51
C PRO A 241 2.37 -4.95 -20.80
N GLY A 242 2.65 -6.12 -21.38
CA GLY A 242 1.62 -7.04 -21.90
C GLY A 242 0.52 -7.45 -20.92
N HIS A 243 0.83 -7.58 -19.63
CA HIS A 243 -0.12 -8.03 -18.61
C HIS A 243 -0.64 -6.91 -17.68
N LEU A 244 -0.26 -5.66 -17.94
CA LEU A 244 -0.61 -4.51 -17.07
C LEU A 244 -1.35 -3.40 -17.83
N ALA A 245 -1.25 -3.39 -19.15
CA ALA A 245 -1.88 -2.37 -19.98
C ALA A 245 -3.41 -2.49 -19.98
N VAL A 246 -4.07 -1.34 -20.09
CA VAL A 246 -5.53 -1.20 -20.12
C VAL A 246 -5.95 -0.30 -21.28
N ASP A 247 -7.19 -0.42 -21.71
CA ASP A 247 -7.77 0.40 -22.78
C ASP A 247 -7.92 1.88 -22.36
N ASN A 248 -8.37 2.13 -21.13
CA ASN A 248 -8.55 3.45 -20.55
C ASN A 248 -7.93 3.52 -19.15
N ARG A 249 -7.00 4.45 -18.95
CA ARG A 249 -6.30 4.62 -17.66
C ARG A 249 -7.10 5.50 -16.70
N MET A 250 -6.85 5.37 -15.40
CA MET A 250 -7.27 6.36 -14.42
C MET A 250 -6.38 7.60 -14.55
N VAL A 251 -6.91 8.70 -15.09
CA VAL A 251 -6.14 9.93 -15.32
C VAL A 251 -6.32 10.90 -14.16
N VAL A 252 -5.21 11.36 -13.59
CA VAL A 252 -5.20 12.23 -12.42
C VAL A 252 -4.12 13.31 -12.55
N PRO A 253 -4.25 14.46 -11.86
CA PRO A 253 -3.19 15.45 -11.77
C PRO A 253 -2.06 14.98 -10.84
N ALA A 254 -0.82 15.27 -11.23
CA ALA A 254 0.37 15.09 -10.39
C ALA A 254 0.59 16.31 -9.48
N GLY A 255 1.25 16.10 -8.33
CA GLY A 255 1.68 17.15 -7.40
C GLY A 255 0.62 17.63 -6.43
N GLU A 256 -0.49 16.91 -6.29
CA GLU A 256 -1.61 17.31 -5.44
C GLU A 256 -2.35 16.10 -4.83
N PRO A 257 -3.10 16.31 -3.72
CA PRO A 257 -3.81 15.23 -3.04
C PRO A 257 -5.08 14.82 -3.80
N ILE A 258 -5.23 13.51 -3.99
CA ILE A 258 -6.38 12.87 -4.63
C ILE A 258 -7.08 12.01 -3.59
N ARG A 259 -8.37 12.28 -3.33
CA ARG A 259 -9.25 11.44 -2.52
C ARG A 259 -9.69 10.25 -3.36
N ILE A 260 -9.10 9.08 -3.08
CA ILE A 260 -9.50 7.82 -3.70
C ILE A 260 -10.55 7.15 -2.83
N GLN A 261 -11.71 6.88 -3.42
CA GLN A 261 -12.80 6.14 -2.78
C GLN A 261 -12.99 4.80 -3.47
N THR A 262 -12.73 3.68 -2.78
CA THR A 262 -12.90 2.33 -3.35
C THR A 262 -14.19 1.68 -2.91
N ILE A 263 -14.86 0.96 -3.83
CA ILE A 263 -16.04 0.15 -3.56
C ILE A 263 -16.10 -1.03 -4.53
N GLY A 264 -16.60 -2.20 -4.09
CA GLY A 264 -16.88 -3.33 -4.98
C GLY A 264 -18.34 -3.30 -5.46
N SER A 265 -18.61 -3.61 -6.73
CA SER A 265 -19.99 -3.78 -7.22
C SER A 265 -20.54 -5.18 -7.00
N ASP A 266 -19.66 -6.18 -6.89
CA ASP A 266 -20.00 -7.60 -6.85
C ASP A 266 -19.33 -8.32 -5.68
N VAL A 267 -18.04 -8.60 -5.78
CA VAL A 267 -17.20 -9.25 -4.77
C VAL A 267 -16.15 -8.28 -4.24
N ILE A 268 -15.33 -8.72 -3.29
CA ILE A 268 -14.22 -7.92 -2.80
C ILE A 268 -13.11 -7.89 -3.87
N HIS A 269 -12.58 -6.69 -4.11
CA HIS A 269 -11.36 -6.45 -4.89
C HIS A 269 -10.39 -5.61 -4.05
N ALA A 270 -9.18 -5.37 -4.54
CA ALA A 270 -8.30 -4.37 -3.94
C ALA A 270 -7.56 -3.57 -4.99
N PHE A 271 -7.71 -2.25 -4.94
CA PHE A 271 -7.03 -1.32 -5.83
C PHE A 271 -5.62 -1.08 -5.29
N ALA A 272 -4.61 -1.60 -5.99
CA ALA A 272 -3.22 -1.54 -5.54
C ALA A 272 -2.28 -1.08 -6.65
N VAL A 273 -1.47 -0.06 -6.36
CA VAL A 273 -0.44 0.50 -7.24
C VAL A 273 0.89 0.52 -6.47
N PRO A 274 1.77 -0.48 -6.65
CA PRO A 274 2.95 -0.68 -5.80
C PRO A 274 3.94 0.49 -5.77
N SER A 275 4.17 1.14 -6.91
CA SER A 275 5.07 2.31 -7.05
C SER A 275 4.54 3.58 -6.38
N LEU A 276 3.28 3.57 -5.93
CA LEU A 276 2.65 4.66 -5.21
C LEU A 276 2.38 4.32 -3.74
N TRP A 277 2.80 3.12 -3.29
CA TRP A 277 2.52 2.58 -1.95
C TRP A 277 1.04 2.65 -1.56
N PHE A 278 0.18 2.47 -2.56
CA PHE A 278 -1.26 2.56 -2.42
C PHE A 278 -1.86 1.17 -2.55
N LYS A 279 -2.62 0.76 -1.53
CA LYS A 279 -3.52 -0.40 -1.56
C LYS A 279 -4.74 -0.05 -0.72
N LEU A 280 -5.92 -0.27 -1.29
CA LEU A 280 -7.19 -0.11 -0.58
C LEU A 280 -8.23 -1.08 -1.13
N ASP A 281 -8.90 -1.80 -0.23
CA ASP A 281 -9.90 -2.79 -0.62
C ASP A 281 -11.17 -2.11 -1.14
N ALA A 282 -11.74 -2.67 -2.19
CA ALA A 282 -13.02 -2.29 -2.77
C ALA A 282 -14.05 -3.31 -2.28
N VAL A 283 -14.81 -2.95 -1.23
CA VAL A 283 -15.72 -3.87 -0.53
C VAL A 283 -17.17 -3.54 -0.90
N PRO A 284 -17.97 -4.51 -1.38
CA PRO A 284 -19.39 -4.27 -1.62
C PRO A 284 -20.12 -3.76 -0.38
N GLY A 285 -20.93 -2.71 -0.54
CA GLY A 285 -21.69 -2.10 0.55
C GLY A 285 -20.88 -1.19 1.48
N ARG A 286 -19.59 -0.96 1.23
CA ARG A 286 -18.75 -0.05 2.02
C ARG A 286 -17.80 0.76 1.14
N ILE A 287 -17.89 2.08 1.24
CA ILE A 287 -16.88 2.98 0.65
C ILE A 287 -15.70 3.04 1.61
N ASN A 288 -14.52 2.64 1.13
CA ASN A 288 -13.26 2.92 1.78
C ASN A 288 -12.63 4.16 1.14
N GLU A 289 -11.85 4.91 1.91
CA GLU A 289 -11.19 6.11 1.42
C GLU A 289 -9.75 6.21 1.91
N LYS A 290 -8.86 6.67 1.03
CA LYS A 290 -7.47 7.04 1.36
C LYS A 290 -6.96 8.10 0.39
N VAL A 291 -6.02 8.93 0.83
CA VAL A 291 -5.33 9.90 -0.02
C VAL A 291 -4.30 9.20 -0.90
N LEU A 292 -4.34 9.48 -2.19
CA LEU A 292 -3.25 9.22 -3.12
C LEU A 292 -2.55 10.54 -3.46
N PHE A 293 -1.21 10.54 -3.47
CA PHE A 293 -0.41 11.67 -3.91
C PHE A 293 0.68 11.15 -4.85
N ILE A 294 0.73 11.69 -6.06
CA ILE A 294 1.73 11.31 -7.07
C ILE A 294 2.64 12.50 -7.32
N LYS A 295 3.93 12.39 -7.00
CA LYS A 295 4.86 13.53 -7.00
C LYS A 295 5.09 14.11 -8.40
N GLU A 296 5.10 13.26 -9.41
CA GLU A 296 5.50 13.65 -10.76
C GLU A 296 4.69 12.96 -11.85
N PRO A 297 4.56 13.58 -13.03
CA PRO A 297 3.87 12.98 -14.16
C PRO A 297 4.47 11.64 -14.58
N GLY A 298 3.62 10.72 -15.04
CA GLY A 298 4.03 9.37 -15.41
C GLY A 298 2.85 8.41 -15.55
N VAL A 299 3.16 7.19 -15.99
CA VAL A 299 2.21 6.06 -16.00
C VAL A 299 2.65 5.08 -14.92
N TYR A 300 1.71 4.69 -14.06
CA TYR A 300 1.95 3.83 -12.91
C TYR A 300 0.98 2.65 -12.94
N TYR A 301 1.53 1.44 -12.91
CA TYR A 301 0.78 0.21 -13.06
C TYR A 301 0.55 -0.48 -11.73
N GLY A 302 -0.56 -1.19 -11.66
CA GLY A 302 -1.03 -1.96 -10.52
C GLY A 302 -1.83 -3.18 -10.96
N GLN A 303 -2.24 -3.99 -9.99
CA GLN A 303 -3.08 -5.15 -10.21
C GLN A 303 -4.08 -5.31 -9.07
N CYS A 304 -5.20 -5.99 -9.34
CA CYS A 304 -6.10 -6.41 -8.28
C CYS A 304 -5.34 -7.26 -7.25
N SER A 305 -5.45 -6.90 -5.98
CA SER A 305 -4.69 -7.51 -4.88
C SER A 305 -5.55 -8.18 -3.82
N GLU A 306 -6.78 -8.57 -4.19
CA GLU A 306 -7.70 -9.37 -3.39
C GLU A 306 -8.40 -10.38 -4.31
N LEU A 307 -8.46 -11.65 -3.91
CA LEU A 307 -8.92 -12.74 -4.76
C LEU A 307 -10.41 -12.56 -5.13
N CYS A 308 -10.68 -12.27 -6.41
CA CYS A 308 -12.03 -11.91 -6.89
C CYS A 308 -12.62 -12.88 -7.95
N GLY A 309 -12.05 -14.08 -8.06
CA GLY A 309 -12.56 -15.17 -8.92
C GLY A 309 -11.69 -15.49 -10.13
N ALA A 310 -12.29 -16.09 -11.16
CA ALA A 310 -11.59 -16.77 -12.25
C ALA A 310 -10.61 -15.87 -13.02
N ARG A 311 -10.90 -14.58 -13.18
CA ARG A 311 -10.03 -13.63 -13.87
C ARG A 311 -9.34 -12.64 -12.94
N HIS A 312 -9.10 -13.01 -11.68
CA HIS A 312 -8.43 -12.17 -10.68
C HIS A 312 -7.10 -11.56 -11.20
N GLY A 313 -6.29 -12.34 -11.93
CA GLY A 313 -5.04 -11.83 -12.51
C GLY A 313 -5.19 -10.91 -13.72
N TYR A 314 -6.38 -10.81 -14.33
CA TYR A 314 -6.61 -10.17 -15.63
C TYR A 314 -7.44 -8.87 -15.54
N MET A 315 -7.29 -8.15 -14.44
CA MET A 315 -7.93 -6.83 -14.24
C MET A 315 -6.91 -5.82 -13.67
N PRO A 316 -5.88 -5.46 -14.47
CA PRO A 316 -4.84 -4.57 -14.04
C PRO A 316 -5.34 -3.14 -13.87
N ILE A 317 -4.49 -2.32 -13.28
CA ILE A 317 -4.71 -0.91 -13.03
C ILE A 317 -3.61 -0.14 -13.76
N ALA A 318 -3.96 0.91 -14.47
CA ALA A 318 -2.99 1.89 -14.95
C ALA A 318 -3.47 3.29 -14.55
N VAL A 319 -2.58 4.02 -13.90
CA VAL A 319 -2.80 5.40 -13.45
C VAL A 319 -1.90 6.31 -14.27
N GLU A 320 -2.48 7.31 -14.92
CA GLU A 320 -1.76 8.32 -15.68
C GLU A 320 -1.79 9.64 -14.91
N ALA A 321 -0.64 10.02 -14.36
CA ALA A 321 -0.47 11.29 -13.66
C ALA A 321 0.00 12.36 -14.64
N LEU A 322 -0.71 13.48 -14.71
CA LEU A 322 -0.49 14.56 -15.66
C LEU A 322 -0.22 15.89 -14.96
N PRO A 323 0.48 16.83 -15.61
CA PRO A 323 0.38 18.24 -15.24
C PRO A 323 -1.09 18.69 -15.22
N ARG A 324 -1.43 19.61 -14.30
CA ARG A 324 -2.81 20.06 -14.06
C ARG A 324 -3.53 20.51 -15.34
N ASP A 325 -2.87 21.31 -16.18
CA ASP A 325 -3.42 21.80 -17.44
C ASP A 325 -3.77 20.66 -18.42
N LYS A 326 -2.97 19.60 -18.44
CA LYS A 326 -3.19 18.41 -19.26
C LYS A 326 -4.31 17.52 -18.71
N PHE A 327 -4.41 17.40 -17.40
CA PHE A 327 -5.55 16.76 -16.76
C PHE A 327 -6.86 17.48 -17.10
N GLU A 328 -6.89 18.81 -16.99
CA GLU A 328 -8.08 19.60 -17.35
C GLU A 328 -8.44 19.49 -18.83
N ALA A 329 -7.44 19.43 -19.72
CA ALA A 329 -7.65 19.18 -21.14
C ALA A 329 -8.26 17.79 -21.38
N TRP A 330 -7.76 16.76 -20.68
CA TRP A 330 -8.33 15.41 -20.71
C TRP A 330 -9.77 15.36 -20.20
N VAL A 331 -10.09 16.03 -19.09
CA VAL A 331 -11.46 16.10 -18.57
C VAL A 331 -12.42 16.65 -19.63
N LYS A 332 -12.02 17.69 -20.37
CA LYS A 332 -12.84 18.28 -21.43
C LYS A 332 -13.07 17.36 -22.64
N THR A 333 -12.28 16.29 -22.81
CA THR A 333 -12.55 15.29 -23.84
C THR A 333 -13.58 14.26 -23.40
N GLN A 334 -13.93 14.22 -22.11
CA GLN A 334 -14.89 13.26 -21.57
C GLN A 334 -16.33 13.77 -21.77
N PRO A 335 -17.29 12.88 -22.10
CA PRO A 335 -18.70 13.27 -22.20
C PRO A 335 -19.21 13.86 -20.88
N GLY A 336 -19.68 15.11 -20.90
CA GLY A 336 -20.14 15.82 -19.70
C GLY A 336 -19.03 16.27 -18.75
N GLY A 337 -17.76 16.15 -19.15
CA GLY A 337 -16.61 16.57 -18.36
C GLY A 337 -16.60 18.08 -18.09
N THR A 338 -16.51 18.44 -16.81
CA THR A 338 -16.41 19.83 -16.36
C THR A 338 -15.15 20.04 -15.55
N VAL A 339 -14.51 21.19 -15.73
CA VAL A 339 -13.35 21.59 -14.93
C VAL A 339 -13.85 22.56 -13.86
N GLY A 340 -13.79 22.14 -12.59
CA GLY A 340 -14.06 23.01 -11.45
C GLY A 340 -13.00 24.10 -11.30
N ALA A 341 -13.25 25.10 -10.44
CA ALA A 341 -12.23 26.10 -10.12
C ALA A 341 -11.00 25.41 -9.48
N ALA A 342 -9.80 25.72 -9.97
CA ALA A 342 -8.55 25.15 -9.50
C ALA A 342 -8.45 25.20 -7.96
N PRO A 343 -8.02 24.12 -7.28
CA PRO A 343 -7.79 24.18 -5.85
C PRO A 343 -6.74 25.25 -5.55
N ALA A 344 -6.96 26.01 -4.48
CA ALA A 344 -6.02 27.02 -4.02
C ALA A 344 -4.64 26.40 -3.85
N ALA A 345 -3.60 27.05 -4.40
CA ALA A 345 -2.22 26.58 -4.32
C ALA A 345 -1.86 26.20 -2.87
N PRO A 346 -1.11 25.09 -2.67
CA PRO A 346 -0.69 24.70 -1.33
C PRO A 346 0.07 25.87 -0.68
N ALA A 347 -0.27 26.18 0.57
CA ALA A 347 0.43 27.21 1.33
C ALA A 347 1.93 26.84 1.42
N ALA A 348 2.78 27.81 1.06
CA ALA A 348 4.23 27.66 0.91
C ALA A 348 4.98 27.40 2.23
#